data_AF-A0A317HGY1-F1
#
_entry.id   AF-A0A317HGY1-F1
#
_cell.length_a   1.000
_cell.length_b   1.000
_cell.length_c   1.000
_cell.angle_alpha   90.00
_cell.angle_beta   90.00
_cell.angle_gamma   90.00
#
_symmetry.space_group_name_H-M   'P 1'
#
loop_
_entity.id
_entity.type
_entity.pdbx_description
1 polymer ?
#
loop_
_entity_poly.entity_id
_entity_poly.type
_entity_poly.pdbx_seq_one_letter_code
_entity_poly.pdbx_strand_id
1 'polypeptide(L)'
;MNGPQHEQALRVFTAIVLAHWAEHLLQAFQIYALGWPVPESRGALGYFFPWLIRSEVLHYGYALVMLCGLWLLRDGFIGSKDRQWWTIALGIQFFHHLEHALLQLQVILGHNFFGRPVPTSIVQLWVPRVELHLFYNSIVFVPMMVAMYYHVFPPAREARNQKCSCAWHSRLVAAA
;
A
#
# COMPACT_ATOMS: atom_id res chain seq x y z
N MET A 1 14.34 10.66 -8.63
CA MET A 1 13.15 10.72 -9.51
C MET A 1 12.28 11.92 -9.14
N ASN A 2 12.70 13.16 -9.44
CA ASN A 2 11.90 14.39 -9.21
C ASN A 2 11.72 15.17 -10.53
N GLY A 3 11.63 14.45 -11.64
CA GLY A 3 11.54 15.03 -12.99
C GLY A 3 10.10 15.18 -13.49
N PRO A 4 9.92 15.51 -14.78
CA PRO A 4 8.60 15.73 -15.39
C PRO A 4 7.62 14.55 -15.23
N GLN A 5 8.14 13.32 -15.20
CA GLN A 5 7.32 12.10 -15.10
C GLN A 5 6.94 11.73 -13.65
N HIS A 6 7.50 12.41 -12.63
CA HIS A 6 7.28 12.04 -11.24
C HIS A 6 5.81 12.15 -10.84
N GLU A 7 5.12 13.20 -11.29
CA GLU A 7 3.70 13.38 -11.00
C GLU A 7 2.86 12.26 -11.63
N GLN A 8 3.11 11.91 -12.88
CA GLN A 8 2.40 10.83 -13.56
C GLN A 8 2.64 9.50 -12.84
N ALA A 9 3.87 9.21 -12.44
CA ALA A 9 4.21 8.00 -11.69
C ALA A 9 3.50 7.95 -10.33
N LEU A 10 3.42 9.09 -9.60
CA LEU A 10 2.65 9.20 -8.36
C LEU A 10 1.14 8.98 -8.59
N ARG A 11 0.57 9.49 -9.67
CA ARG A 11 -0.85 9.28 -10.01
C ARG A 11 -1.16 7.81 -10.28
N VAL A 12 -0.32 7.15 -11.10
CA VAL A 12 -0.45 5.70 -11.36
C VAL A 12 -0.31 4.92 -10.06
N PHE A 13 0.69 5.25 -9.24
CA PHE A 13 0.89 4.61 -7.95
C PHE A 13 -0.30 4.80 -7.01
N THR A 14 -0.86 6.01 -6.96
CA THR A 14 -2.06 6.32 -6.18
C THR A 14 -3.25 5.49 -6.66
N ALA A 15 -3.45 5.33 -7.97
CA ALA A 15 -4.52 4.50 -8.50
C ALA A 15 -4.38 3.03 -8.05
N ILE A 16 -3.16 2.49 -8.04
CA ILE A 16 -2.89 1.12 -7.56
C ILE A 16 -3.20 1.00 -6.06
N VAL A 17 -2.76 1.98 -5.26
CA VAL A 17 -3.02 2.02 -3.81
C VAL A 17 -4.52 2.08 -3.52
N LEU A 18 -5.27 2.91 -4.26
CA LEU A 18 -6.72 3.03 -4.09
C LEU A 18 -7.46 1.76 -4.54
N ALA A 19 -7.03 1.11 -5.62
CA ALA A 19 -7.58 -0.17 -6.03
C ALA A 19 -7.37 -1.24 -4.96
N HIS A 20 -6.17 -1.31 -4.38
CA HIS A 20 -5.87 -2.21 -3.26
C HIS A 20 -6.74 -1.91 -2.02
N TRP A 21 -6.91 -0.64 -1.67
CA TRP A 21 -7.81 -0.23 -0.59
C TRP A 21 -9.25 -0.63 -0.85
N ALA A 22 -9.74 -0.48 -2.09
CA ALA A 22 -11.09 -0.86 -2.46
C ALA A 22 -11.34 -2.36 -2.27
N GLU A 23 -10.37 -3.22 -2.62
CA GLU A 23 -10.46 -4.66 -2.36
C GLU A 23 -10.71 -4.96 -0.88
N HIS A 24 -9.89 -4.38 0.01
CA HIS A 24 -9.97 -4.66 1.44
C HIS A 24 -11.20 -4.01 2.11
N LEU A 25 -11.59 -2.81 1.70
CA LEU A 25 -12.80 -2.17 2.21
C LEU A 25 -14.06 -2.93 1.79
N LEU A 26 -14.12 -3.41 0.55
CA LEU A 26 -15.23 -4.23 0.09
C LEU A 26 -15.26 -5.58 0.78
N GLN A 27 -14.10 -6.20 1.02
CA GLN A 27 -14.02 -7.42 1.83
C GLN A 27 -14.55 -7.18 3.26
N ALA A 28 -14.12 -6.09 3.91
CA ALA A 28 -14.61 -5.73 5.23
C ALA A 28 -16.12 -5.47 5.23
N PHE A 29 -16.63 -4.78 4.22
CA PHE A 29 -18.06 -4.52 4.05
C PHE A 29 -18.86 -5.81 3.86
N GLN A 30 -18.39 -6.75 3.03
CA GLN A 30 -19.01 -8.06 2.84
C GLN A 30 -19.14 -8.81 4.17
N ILE A 31 -18.09 -8.80 5.00
CA ILE A 31 -18.09 -9.49 6.30
C ILE A 31 -19.00 -8.79 7.30
N TYR A 32 -18.78 -7.49 7.55
CA TYR A 32 -19.38 -6.80 8.69
C TYR A 32 -20.74 -6.17 8.40
N ALA A 33 -20.99 -5.73 7.16
CA ALA A 33 -22.26 -5.11 6.79
C ALA A 33 -23.23 -6.11 6.14
N LEU A 34 -22.73 -7.02 5.30
CA LEU A 34 -23.56 -8.02 4.63
C LEU A 34 -23.62 -9.38 5.35
N GLY A 35 -22.77 -9.60 6.36
CA GLY A 35 -22.75 -10.84 7.13
C GLY A 35 -22.24 -12.06 6.36
N TRP A 36 -21.49 -11.86 5.28
CA TRP A 36 -20.98 -12.97 4.47
C TRP A 36 -19.90 -13.75 5.23
N PRO A 37 -19.86 -15.09 5.07
CA PRO A 37 -18.74 -15.88 5.56
C PRO A 37 -17.40 -15.38 4.97
N VAL A 38 -16.33 -15.41 5.78
CA VAL A 38 -14.98 -15.00 5.34
C VAL A 38 -14.52 -15.71 4.04
N PRO A 39 -14.78 -17.02 3.81
CA PRO A 39 -14.42 -17.69 2.55
C PRO A 39 -15.13 -17.16 1.29
N GLU A 40 -16.25 -16.46 1.46
CA GLU A 40 -17.07 -15.84 0.41
C GLU A 40 -16.77 -14.35 0.25
N SER A 41 -16.18 -13.72 1.27
CA SER A 41 -15.83 -12.31 1.31
C SER A 41 -14.48 -12.05 0.63
N ARG A 42 -14.53 -11.83 -0.68
CA ARG A 42 -13.37 -11.81 -1.59
C ARG A 42 -13.06 -10.43 -2.19
N GLY A 43 -13.58 -9.35 -1.62
CA GLY A 43 -13.35 -8.00 -2.15
C GLY A 43 -14.04 -7.79 -3.50
N ALA A 44 -13.50 -6.91 -4.35
CA ALA A 44 -14.05 -6.60 -5.67
C ALA A 44 -13.57 -7.61 -6.72
N LEU A 45 -12.26 -7.64 -6.98
CA LEU A 45 -11.65 -8.51 -7.99
C LEU A 45 -11.75 -9.97 -7.59
N GLY A 46 -11.56 -10.31 -6.31
CA GLY A 46 -11.65 -11.70 -5.87
C GLY A 46 -13.07 -12.27 -5.90
N TYR A 47 -14.09 -11.41 -5.92
CA TYR A 47 -15.48 -11.84 -6.15
C TYR A 47 -15.64 -12.40 -7.57
N PHE A 48 -15.08 -11.71 -8.58
CA PHE A 48 -15.14 -12.13 -9.98
C PHE A 48 -14.08 -13.18 -10.34
N PHE A 49 -12.92 -13.16 -9.69
CA PHE A 49 -11.78 -14.03 -9.97
C PHE A 49 -11.25 -14.72 -8.69
N PRO A 50 -11.97 -15.70 -8.12
CA PRO A 50 -11.63 -16.29 -6.82
C PRO A 50 -10.24 -16.93 -6.73
N TRP A 51 -9.69 -17.40 -7.86
CA TRP A 51 -8.37 -18.03 -7.93
C TRP A 51 -7.23 -17.05 -7.59
N LEU A 52 -7.42 -15.75 -7.86
CA LEU A 52 -6.46 -14.69 -7.53
C LEU A 52 -6.24 -14.58 -6.01
N ILE A 53 -7.31 -14.77 -5.23
CA ILE A 53 -7.23 -14.75 -3.76
C ILE A 53 -6.76 -16.09 -3.20
N ARG A 54 -7.29 -17.21 -3.71
CA ARG A 54 -6.95 -18.56 -3.21
C ARG A 54 -5.47 -18.90 -3.36
N SER A 55 -4.81 -18.36 -4.38
CA SER A 55 -3.38 -18.58 -4.64
C SER A 55 -2.47 -17.63 -3.85
N GLU A 56 -3.01 -16.66 -3.10
CA GLU A 56 -2.29 -15.55 -2.48
C GLU A 56 -1.54 -14.62 -3.47
N VAL A 57 -1.55 -14.94 -4.77
CA VAL A 57 -0.83 -14.21 -5.82
C VAL A 57 -1.28 -12.76 -5.90
N LEU A 58 -2.58 -12.48 -5.75
CA LEU A 58 -3.08 -11.11 -5.80
C LEU A 58 -2.55 -10.27 -4.65
N HIS A 59 -2.62 -10.79 -3.42
CA HIS A 59 -2.12 -10.08 -2.24
C HIS A 59 -0.60 -9.89 -2.30
N TYR A 60 0.15 -10.95 -2.63
CA TYR A 60 1.60 -10.86 -2.78
C TYR A 60 2.01 -9.90 -3.91
N GLY A 61 1.28 -9.93 -5.04
CA GLY A 61 1.47 -9.03 -6.17
C GLY A 61 1.27 -7.56 -5.79
N TYR A 62 0.16 -7.23 -5.10
CA TYR A 62 -0.06 -5.88 -4.57
C TYR A 62 1.05 -5.48 -3.59
N ALA A 63 1.42 -6.35 -2.66
CA ALA A 63 2.47 -6.06 -1.68
C ALA A 63 3.81 -5.73 -2.35
N LEU A 64 4.20 -6.49 -3.37
CA LEU A 64 5.43 -6.29 -4.13
C LEU A 64 5.38 -5.00 -4.97
N VAL A 65 4.29 -4.78 -5.73
CA VAL A 65 4.11 -3.56 -6.53
C VAL A 65 4.12 -2.31 -5.64
N MET A 66 3.43 -2.37 -4.49
CA MET A 66 3.43 -1.27 -3.51
C MET A 66 4.82 -1.00 -2.95
N LEU A 67 5.56 -2.04 -2.56
CA LEU A 67 6.92 -1.91 -2.06
C LEU A 67 7.86 -1.29 -3.11
N CYS A 68 7.80 -1.79 -4.36
CA CYS A 68 8.56 -1.24 -5.49
C CYS A 68 8.21 0.23 -5.75
N GLY A 69 6.91 0.58 -5.75
CA GLY A 69 6.48 1.97 -5.93
C GLY A 69 6.97 2.90 -4.84
N LEU A 70 6.84 2.51 -3.56
CA LEU A 70 7.39 3.27 -2.43
C LEU A 70 8.91 3.43 -2.55
N TRP A 71 9.63 2.37 -2.91
CA TRP A 71 11.09 2.42 -3.06
C TRP A 71 11.52 3.35 -4.20
N LEU A 72 10.99 3.14 -5.40
CA LEU A 72 11.40 3.87 -6.61
C LEU A 72 11.05 5.35 -6.53
N LEU A 73 9.87 5.70 -6.01
CA LEU A 73 9.40 7.08 -5.92
C LEU A 73 10.05 7.87 -4.77
N ARG A 74 10.70 7.19 -3.82
CA ARG A 74 11.27 7.80 -2.61
C ARG A 74 12.20 8.97 -2.90
N ASP A 75 13.09 8.85 -3.90
CA ASP A 75 14.04 9.92 -4.24
C ASP A 75 13.39 11.10 -5.00
N GLY A 76 12.08 11.04 -5.23
CA GLY A 76 11.27 12.18 -5.64
C GLY A 76 10.84 13.08 -4.47
N PHE A 77 10.81 12.55 -3.26
CA PHE A 77 10.52 13.29 -2.03
C PHE A 77 11.81 13.93 -1.52
N ILE A 78 11.99 15.22 -1.82
CA ILE A 78 13.24 15.95 -1.58
C ILE A 78 13.19 16.84 -0.35
N GLY A 79 11.99 17.10 0.17
CA GLY A 79 11.80 17.81 1.43
C GLY A 79 12.24 16.96 2.61
N SER A 80 12.37 17.60 3.77
CA SER A 80 12.75 16.88 4.98
C SER A 80 11.61 16.02 5.49
N LYS A 81 10.41 16.61 5.56
CA LYS A 81 9.20 15.96 6.10
C LYS A 81 8.59 14.96 5.14
N ASP A 82 8.43 15.33 3.86
CA ASP A 82 7.81 14.46 2.86
C ASP A 82 8.61 13.16 2.71
N ARG A 83 9.94 13.24 2.66
CA ARG A 83 10.84 12.08 2.59
C ARG A 83 10.83 11.26 3.87
N GLN A 84 10.76 11.90 5.04
CA GLN A 84 10.69 11.21 6.33
C GLN A 84 9.43 10.34 6.39
N TRP A 85 8.26 10.93 6.14
CA TRP A 85 6.99 10.22 6.19
C TRP A 85 6.87 9.13 5.11
N TRP A 86 7.41 9.38 3.92
CA TRP A 86 7.48 8.36 2.87
C TRP A 86 8.39 7.20 3.24
N THR A 87 9.52 7.48 3.91
CA THR A 87 10.44 6.45 4.41
C THR A 87 9.81 5.64 5.55
N ILE A 88 9.02 6.27 6.42
CA ILE A 88 8.23 5.57 7.44
C ILE A 88 7.24 4.61 6.78
N ALA A 89 6.47 5.09 5.78
CA ALA A 89 5.56 4.24 5.02
C ALA A 89 6.28 3.05 4.39
N LEU A 90 7.44 3.29 3.75
CA LEU A 90 8.27 2.26 3.15
C LEU A 90 8.74 1.22 4.18
N GLY A 91 9.18 1.66 5.36
CA GLY A 91 9.62 0.75 6.43
C GLY A 91 8.49 -0.16 6.93
N ILE A 92 7.30 0.39 7.12
CA ILE A 92 6.12 -0.37 7.53
C ILE A 92 5.69 -1.34 6.41
N GLN A 93 5.63 -0.86 5.17
CA GLN A 93 5.28 -1.69 4.01
C GLN A 93 6.27 -2.83 3.80
N PHE A 94 7.56 -2.59 4.05
CA PHE A 94 8.59 -3.62 3.98
C PHE A 94 8.34 -4.72 5.02
N PHE A 95 8.05 -4.36 6.27
CA PHE A 95 7.70 -5.35 7.30
C PHE A 95 6.43 -6.12 6.94
N HIS A 96 5.38 -5.42 6.49
CA HIS A 96 4.15 -6.06 6.02
C HIS A 96 4.39 -7.02 4.85
N HIS A 97 5.27 -6.66 3.91
CA HIS A 97 5.70 -7.54 2.84
C HIS A 97 6.45 -8.79 3.36
N LEU A 98 7.28 -8.66 4.40
CA LEU A 98 7.93 -9.84 5.01
C LEU A 98 6.91 -10.83 5.56
N GLU A 99 5.83 -10.35 6.18
CA GLU A 99 4.73 -11.22 6.62
C GLU A 99 4.04 -11.92 5.44
N HIS A 100 3.79 -11.21 4.33
CA HIS A 100 3.28 -11.82 3.10
C HIS A 100 4.24 -12.85 2.49
N ALA A 101 5.54 -12.56 2.48
CA ALA A 101 6.56 -13.48 2.00
C ALA A 101 6.59 -14.76 2.86
N LEU A 102 6.39 -14.64 4.17
CA LEU A 102 6.29 -15.78 5.07
C LEU A 102 5.06 -16.66 4.76
N LEU A 103 3.92 -16.06 4.41
CA LEU A 103 2.73 -16.77 3.96
C LEU A 103 2.98 -17.49 2.64
N GLN A 104 3.55 -16.78 1.66
CA GLN A 104 3.85 -17.33 0.34
C GLN A 104 4.85 -18.49 0.42
N LEU A 105 5.85 -18.40 1.31
CA LEU A 105 6.82 -19.45 1.55
C LEU A 105 6.16 -20.73 2.10
N GLN A 106 5.20 -20.61 3.03
CA GLN A 106 4.45 -21.77 3.55
C GLN A 106 3.68 -22.48 2.42
N VAL A 107 3.07 -21.71 1.52
CA VAL A 107 2.37 -22.25 0.33
C VAL A 107 3.35 -22.98 -0.60
N ILE A 108 4.52 -22.38 -0.89
CA ILE A 108 5.54 -22.97 -1.78
C ILE A 108 6.13 -24.25 -1.17
N LEU A 109 6.40 -24.27 0.13
CA LEU A 109 6.95 -25.43 0.83
C LEU A 109 5.89 -26.52 1.10
N GLY A 110 4.60 -26.20 0.96
CA GLY A 110 3.50 -27.09 1.32
C GLY A 110 3.43 -27.38 2.83
N HIS A 111 4.03 -26.55 3.67
CA HIS A 111 4.13 -26.75 5.12
C HIS A 111 3.79 -25.47 5.87
N ASN A 112 2.71 -25.51 6.66
CA ASN A 112 2.29 -24.39 7.50
C ASN A 112 3.16 -24.27 8.75
N PHE A 113 3.43 -23.05 9.18
CA PHE A 113 4.22 -22.80 10.38
C PHE A 113 3.34 -22.78 11.65
N PHE A 114 3.99 -22.82 12.82
CA PHE A 114 3.35 -22.68 14.13
C PHE A 114 2.25 -23.72 14.43
N GLY A 115 2.30 -24.89 13.79
CA GLY A 115 1.28 -25.94 13.93
C GLY A 115 -0.12 -25.53 13.46
N ARG A 116 -0.23 -24.48 12.63
CA ARG A 116 -1.51 -23.98 12.13
C ARG A 116 -1.99 -24.79 10.91
N PRO A 117 -3.32 -24.94 10.72
CA PRO A 117 -3.87 -25.68 9.58
C PRO A 117 -3.85 -24.88 8.27
N VAL A 118 -3.47 -23.60 8.31
CA VAL A 118 -3.41 -22.68 7.16
C VAL A 118 -2.17 -21.80 7.25
N PRO A 119 -1.68 -21.24 6.12
CA PRO A 119 -0.59 -20.28 6.13
C PRO A 119 -0.89 -19.11 7.08
N THR A 120 -0.02 -18.92 8.07
CA THR A 120 -0.19 -17.93 9.14
C THR A 120 1.11 -17.14 9.33
N SER A 121 1.02 -15.81 9.36
CA SER A 121 2.16 -14.93 9.62
C SER A 121 2.43 -14.77 11.12
N ILE A 122 3.40 -13.95 11.49
CA ILE A 122 3.79 -13.75 12.90
C ILE A 122 2.66 -13.03 13.63
N VAL A 123 2.22 -11.86 13.15
CA VAL A 123 1.20 -11.06 13.86
C VAL A 123 -0.19 -11.70 13.79
N GLN A 124 -0.44 -12.54 12.78
CA GLN A 124 -1.67 -13.33 12.67
C GLN A 124 -1.87 -14.37 13.77
N LEU A 125 -0.85 -14.66 14.58
CA LEU A 125 -0.99 -15.51 15.76
C LEU A 125 -1.92 -14.88 16.83
N TRP A 126 -2.03 -13.55 16.83
CA TRP A 126 -2.80 -12.80 17.83
C TRP A 126 -3.98 -12.02 17.24
N VAL A 127 -3.88 -11.59 15.97
CA VAL A 127 -4.91 -10.77 15.32
C VAL A 127 -5.46 -11.49 14.09
N PRO A 128 -6.78 -11.54 13.88
CA PRO A 128 -7.32 -12.20 12.69
C PRO A 128 -6.90 -11.49 11.39
N ARG A 129 -6.84 -12.27 10.30
CA ARG A 129 -6.21 -11.86 9.03
C ARG A 129 -6.78 -10.56 8.47
N VAL A 130 -8.10 -10.40 8.44
CA VAL A 130 -8.76 -9.27 7.75
C VAL A 130 -8.47 -7.97 8.48
N GLU A 131 -8.64 -7.97 9.80
CA GLU A 131 -8.40 -6.87 10.72
C GLU A 131 -6.92 -6.46 10.69
N LEU A 132 -6.03 -7.45 10.66
CA LEU A 132 -4.59 -7.19 10.52
C LEU A 132 -4.25 -6.50 9.19
N HIS A 133 -4.85 -6.93 8.07
CA HIS A 133 -4.62 -6.27 6.77
C HIS A 133 -5.17 -4.85 6.76
N LEU A 134 -6.39 -4.62 7.29
CA LEU A 134 -6.95 -3.28 7.41
C LEU A 134 -6.07 -2.38 8.27
N PHE A 135 -5.52 -2.91 9.36
CA PHE A 135 -4.57 -2.21 10.22
C PHE A 135 -3.30 -1.84 9.46
N TYR A 136 -2.63 -2.80 8.81
CA TYR A 136 -1.42 -2.53 8.03
C TYR A 136 -1.66 -1.52 6.91
N ASN A 137 -2.74 -1.69 6.14
CA ASN A 137 -3.10 -0.75 5.09
C ASN A 137 -3.27 0.66 5.64
N SER A 138 -3.89 0.81 6.82
CA SER A 138 -4.05 2.10 7.49
C SER A 138 -2.71 2.71 7.92
N ILE A 139 -1.86 1.93 8.60
CA ILE A 139 -0.59 2.44 9.12
C ILE A 139 0.50 2.65 8.05
N VAL A 140 0.32 2.10 6.84
CA VAL A 140 1.11 2.45 5.65
C VAL A 140 0.52 3.69 4.97
N PHE A 141 -0.79 3.70 4.73
CA PHE A 141 -1.47 4.75 3.96
C PHE A 141 -1.41 6.12 4.65
N VAL A 142 -1.59 6.19 5.96
CA VAL A 142 -1.57 7.46 6.70
C VAL A 142 -0.22 8.19 6.55
N PRO A 143 0.94 7.56 6.85
CA PRO A 143 2.25 8.15 6.54
C PRO A 143 2.43 8.54 5.07
N MET A 144 1.93 7.75 4.12
CA MET A 144 1.98 8.12 2.69
C MET A 144 1.20 9.41 2.42
N MET A 145 0.00 9.55 2.97
CA MET A 145 -0.83 10.75 2.80
C MET A 145 -0.16 11.96 3.46
N VAL A 146 0.47 11.80 4.62
CA VAL A 146 1.21 12.89 5.26
C VAL A 146 2.45 13.29 4.44
N ALA A 147 3.16 12.32 3.85
CA ALA A 147 4.24 12.59 2.92
C ALA A 147 3.75 13.37 1.69
N MET A 148 2.66 12.91 1.07
CA MET A 148 2.03 13.56 -0.08
C MET A 148 1.57 14.98 0.23
N TYR A 149 1.02 15.22 1.43
CA TYR A 149 0.65 16.55 1.88
C TYR A 149 1.86 17.50 1.85
N TYR A 150 2.98 17.11 2.47
CA TYR A 150 4.19 17.94 2.45
C TYR A 150 4.83 18.03 1.06
N HIS A 151 4.61 17.06 0.19
CA HIS A 151 5.12 17.06 -1.19
C HIS A 151 4.34 17.99 -2.13
N VAL A 152 3.02 18.07 -1.96
CA VAL A 152 2.13 18.94 -2.75
C VAL A 152 2.11 20.36 -2.20
N PHE A 153 2.26 20.52 -0.88
CA PHE A 153 2.30 21.81 -0.19
C PHE A 153 3.67 22.03 0.51
N PRO A 154 4.77 22.10 -0.25
CA PRO A 154 6.10 22.25 0.32
C PRO A 154 6.28 23.65 0.96
N PRO A 155 7.02 23.77 2.09
CA PRO A 155 7.47 25.06 2.59
C PRO A 155 8.29 25.82 1.52
N ALA A 156 8.24 27.16 1.51
CA ALA A 156 8.84 27.98 0.46
C ALA A 156 10.33 27.67 0.17
N ARG A 157 11.12 27.32 1.20
CA ARG A 157 12.52 26.94 1.05
C ARG A 157 12.71 25.60 0.31
N GLU A 158 11.80 24.65 0.51
CA GLU A 158 11.85 23.30 -0.06
C GLU A 158 11.25 23.29 -1.47
N ALA A 159 10.24 24.14 -1.71
CA ALA A 159 9.61 24.34 -3.02
C ALA A 159 10.61 24.72 -4.12
N ARG A 160 11.65 25.50 -3.79
CA ARG A 160 12.70 25.92 -4.75
C ARG A 160 13.51 24.77 -5.33
N ASN A 161 13.61 23.66 -4.59
CA ASN A 161 14.39 22.51 -5.01
C ASN A 161 13.54 21.51 -5.82
N GLN A 162 12.21 21.68 -5.83
CA GLN A 162 11.27 20.76 -6.45
C GLN A 162 11.15 21.08 -7.94
N LYS A 163 11.55 20.12 -8.78
CA LYS A 163 11.54 20.22 -10.25
C LYS A 163 10.31 19.57 -10.88
N CYS A 164 9.59 18.72 -10.14
CA CYS A 164 8.34 18.13 -10.61
C CYS A 164 7.16 19.13 -10.52
N SER A 165 6.10 18.86 -11.27
CA SER A 165 4.85 19.66 -11.30
C SER A 165 3.86 19.32 -10.16
N CYS A 166 4.30 18.56 -9.16
CA CYS A 166 3.43 18.09 -8.07
C CYS A 166 3.01 19.22 -7.12
N ALA A 167 3.87 20.21 -6.91
CA ALA A 167 3.61 21.30 -5.98
C ALA A 167 2.45 22.18 -6.48
N TRP A 168 1.50 22.47 -5.58
CA TRP A 168 0.30 23.25 -5.90
C TRP A 168 0.62 24.65 -6.44
N HIS A 169 1.58 25.36 -5.82
CA HIS A 169 1.96 26.71 -6.25
C HIS A 169 2.57 26.74 -7.65
N SER A 170 3.31 25.71 -8.07
CA SER A 170 3.86 25.62 -9.42
C SER A 170 2.75 25.58 -10.47
N ARG A 171 1.57 25.02 -10.15
CA ARG A 171 0.41 25.01 -11.04
C ARG A 171 -0.26 26.37 -11.15
N LEU A 172 -0.33 27.13 -10.05
CA LEU A 172 -0.90 28.49 -10.06
C LEU A 172 -0.06 29.42 -10.93
N VAL A 173 1.27 29.34 -10.84
CA VAL A 173 2.17 30.13 -11.69
C VAL A 173 2.09 29.72 -13.16
N ALA A 174 1.91 28.44 -13.47
CA ALA A 174 1.77 27.98 -14.85
C ALA A 174 0.41 28.33 -15.49
N ALA A 175 -0.61 28.63 -14.68
CA ALA A 175 -1.97 28.96 -15.13
C ALA A 175 -2.24 30.49 -15.19
N ALA A 176 -1.31 31.31 -14.70
CA ALA A 176 -1.35 32.77 -14.71
C ALA A 176 -0.51 33.33 -15.86
#